data_AF-A0A2R3P6L1-F1
#
_entry.id   AF-A0A2R3P6L1-F1
#
_cell.length_a   1.000
_cell.length_b   1.000
_cell.length_c   1.000
_cell.angle_alpha   90.00
_cell.angle_beta   90.00
_cell.angle_gamma   90.00
#
_symmetry.space_group_name_H-M   'P 1'
#
loop_
_entity.id
_entity.type
_entity.pdbx_description
1 polymer ?
#
loop_
_entity_poly.entity_id
_entity_poly.type
_entity_poly.pdbx_seq_one_letter_code
_entity_poly.pdbx_strand_id
1 'polypeptide(L)'
;MKKHFEIKENKHWIKLYWIVLVMLFTSLMATTFFDYQITSFFAKGMNNYFLRQIVNFVSSGGNFIITIPIGIISATILETLYLKYKIKNNFIKFTPYILLIIGMIFFGSLYCIQKSLYTFADDIKNNTLNSIWIKALTTWKEPIIICSVWIIIMTLILSYGAFFFRVKFASRKDILQNKYWIGALEMLTVFLISYFSVLVLKIFFARPFYFSVEYRNLFGMSDSNEIDHLFDGLTIENYVNHPGAKLLIDLYLKTEGLDLNDNNFKLATNWMAETLWQIPYGPAPEPVWKWTYWFIPNIFSRVDSHTINDGIIYWSSQAFNGDFPSGHIEVPLSIFGTFFIIKRSGKVDFKNKKILLFTILTSIMFILTFFFMIVYRFHWITDMIFTPILYLAFLPIAYFKTEKWINMIFFKFSKNKKILIISKSNKIEFKMVINEEIVLFKTKNKGKKAFKYEYKIRTKYSNLIIEKH
;
A
#
# COMPACT_ATOMS: atom_id res chain seq x y z
N MET A 1 14.35 -40.23 10.59
CA MET A 1 14.00 -39.53 11.85
C MET A 1 13.32 -38.19 11.53
N LYS A 2 11.98 -38.13 11.53
CA LYS A 2 11.23 -36.86 11.41
C LYS A 2 11.27 -36.16 12.78
N LYS A 3 12.24 -35.26 13.01
CA LYS A 3 12.17 -34.34 14.15
C LYS A 3 10.91 -33.50 13.95
N HIS A 4 9.88 -33.72 14.78
CA HIS A 4 8.76 -32.81 14.88
C HIS A 4 9.32 -31.44 15.28
N PHE A 5 9.27 -30.49 14.34
CA PHE A 5 9.56 -29.09 14.61
C PHE A 5 8.45 -28.56 15.51
N GLU A 6 8.62 -28.69 16.83
CA GLU A 6 7.87 -27.86 17.76
C GLU A 6 8.51 -26.47 17.75
N ILE A 7 7.87 -25.55 17.03
CA ILE A 7 8.12 -24.13 17.27
C ILE A 7 7.64 -23.90 18.71
N LYS A 8 8.58 -23.75 19.65
CA LYS A 8 8.26 -23.19 20.96
C LYS A 8 7.72 -21.79 20.70
N GLU A 9 6.38 -21.66 20.65
CA GLU A 9 5.73 -20.37 20.47
C GLU A 9 6.06 -19.51 21.69
N ASN A 10 7.03 -18.62 21.51
CA ASN A 10 7.37 -17.66 22.52
C ASN A 10 6.22 -16.66 22.65
N LYS A 11 5.44 -16.73 23.74
CA LYS A 11 4.29 -15.84 23.98
C LYS A 11 4.66 -14.34 23.96
N HIS A 12 5.94 -13.98 24.04
CA HIS A 12 6.39 -12.59 24.00
C HIS A 12 6.02 -11.86 22.70
N TRP A 13 6.01 -12.50 21.53
CA TRP A 13 5.65 -11.81 20.28
C TRP A 13 4.18 -11.39 20.25
N ILE A 14 3.28 -12.19 20.84
CA ILE A 14 1.85 -11.86 20.94
C ILE A 14 1.67 -10.63 21.84
N LYS A 15 2.42 -10.57 22.96
CA LYS A 15 2.42 -9.39 23.84
C LYS A 15 2.92 -8.15 23.09
N LEU A 16 4.02 -8.26 22.34
CA LEU A 16 4.55 -7.16 21.54
C LEU A 16 3.56 -6.70 20.47
N TYR A 17 2.91 -7.63 19.77
CA TYR A 17 1.86 -7.34 18.80
C TYR A 17 0.74 -6.47 19.41
N TRP A 18 0.23 -6.87 20.58
CA TRP A 18 -0.82 -6.10 21.26
C TRP A 18 -0.32 -4.73 21.76
N ILE A 19 0.91 -4.65 22.26
CA ILE A 19 1.52 -3.37 22.66
C ILE A 19 1.58 -2.42 21.47
N VAL A 20 2.10 -2.88 20.33
CA VAL A 20 2.20 -2.07 19.11
C VAL A 20 0.81 -1.65 18.63
N LEU A 21 -0.17 -2.55 18.64
CA LEU A 21 -1.53 -2.24 18.22
C LEU A 21 -2.17 -1.17 19.14
N VAL A 22 -2.03 -1.31 20.47
CA VAL A 22 -2.51 -0.31 21.43
C VAL A 22 -1.82 1.04 21.25
N MET A 23 -0.50 1.03 21.01
CA MET A 23 0.25 2.26 20.71
C MET A 23 -0.29 2.93 19.45
N LEU A 24 -0.51 2.18 18.36
CA LEU A 24 -1.04 2.74 17.11
C LEU A 24 -2.46 3.29 17.29
N PHE A 25 -3.35 2.60 17.99
CA PHE A 25 -4.69 3.12 18.28
C PHE A 25 -4.65 4.37 19.15
N THR A 26 -3.80 4.39 20.18
CA THR A 26 -3.62 5.57 21.04
C THR A 26 -3.09 6.75 20.23
N SER A 27 -2.10 6.51 19.37
CA SER A 27 -1.56 7.52 18.45
C SER A 27 -2.64 8.01 17.49
N LEU A 28 -3.44 7.12 16.88
CA LEU A 28 -4.54 7.50 16.00
C LEU A 28 -5.53 8.43 16.71
N MET A 29 -5.93 8.08 17.95
CA MET A 29 -6.83 8.91 18.74
C MET A 29 -6.22 10.27 19.07
N ALA A 30 -4.95 10.31 19.48
CA ALA A 30 -4.26 11.55 19.78
C ALA A 30 -4.11 12.44 18.53
N THR A 31 -3.62 11.88 17.42
CA THR A 31 -3.37 12.64 16.19
C THR A 31 -4.64 13.15 15.53
N THR A 32 -5.78 12.47 15.73
CA THR A 32 -7.08 12.94 15.22
C THR A 32 -7.40 14.38 15.63
N PHE A 33 -6.93 14.82 16.81
CA PHE A 33 -7.13 16.20 17.30
C PHE A 33 -6.07 17.20 16.84
N PHE A 34 -4.94 16.72 16.33
CA PHE A 34 -3.77 17.53 15.98
C PHE A 34 -3.32 17.36 14.51
N ASP A 35 -4.11 16.71 13.67
CA ASP A 35 -3.80 16.37 12.28
C ASP A 35 -3.33 17.59 11.48
N TYR A 36 -4.04 18.72 11.63
CA TYR A 36 -3.71 19.98 10.98
C TYR A 36 -2.38 20.57 11.49
N GLN A 37 -2.23 20.73 12.80
CA GLN A 37 -1.03 21.29 13.41
C GLN A 37 0.22 20.47 13.07
N ILE A 38 0.10 19.14 13.09
CA ILE A 38 1.18 18.22 12.73
C ILE A 38 1.54 18.39 11.25
N THR A 39 0.54 18.37 10.36
CA THR A 39 0.79 18.45 8.93
C THR A 39 1.37 19.82 8.53
N SER A 40 0.84 20.91 9.07
CA SER A 40 1.37 22.26 8.83
C SER A 40 2.80 22.43 9.37
N PHE A 41 3.16 21.76 10.46
CA PHE A 41 4.54 21.72 10.94
C PHE A 41 5.46 20.99 9.94
N PHE A 42 5.11 19.78 9.53
CA PHE A 42 5.93 18.97 8.62
C PHE A 42 6.03 19.56 7.21
N ALA A 43 4.97 20.21 6.74
CA ALA A 43 4.94 20.84 5.43
C ALA A 43 5.97 21.95 5.24
N LYS A 44 6.45 22.59 6.33
CA LYS A 44 7.58 23.53 6.26
C LYS A 44 8.83 22.89 5.65
N GLY A 45 8.95 21.57 5.72
CA GLY A 45 10.00 20.81 5.05
C GLY A 45 10.02 20.99 3.53
N MET A 46 8.90 21.30 2.88
CA MET A 46 8.82 21.53 1.43
C MET A 46 9.51 22.82 0.97
N ASN A 47 9.79 23.75 1.90
CA ASN A 47 10.59 24.94 1.63
C ASN A 47 12.07 24.59 1.41
N ASN A 48 12.51 23.41 1.87
CA ASN A 48 13.87 22.93 1.65
C ASN A 48 13.92 22.09 0.36
N TYR A 49 14.72 22.53 -0.61
CA TYR A 49 14.86 21.85 -1.90
C TYR A 49 15.26 20.37 -1.77
N PHE A 50 16.20 20.06 -0.87
CA PHE A 50 16.68 18.69 -0.69
C PHE A 50 15.58 17.78 -0.12
N LEU A 51 14.86 18.22 0.92
CA LEU A 51 13.73 17.46 1.47
C LEU A 51 12.64 17.25 0.42
N ARG A 52 12.34 18.28 -0.37
CA ARG A 52 11.39 18.19 -1.49
C ARG A 52 11.79 17.11 -2.50
N GLN A 53 13.07 17.04 -2.89
CA GLN A 53 13.53 15.97 -3.79
C GLN A 53 13.41 14.58 -3.18
N ILE A 54 13.70 14.42 -1.88
CA ILE A 54 13.49 13.14 -1.19
C ILE A 54 12.01 12.77 -1.17
N VAL A 55 11.12 13.73 -0.90
CA VAL A 55 9.67 13.50 -0.89
C VAL A 55 9.19 13.02 -2.25
N ASN A 56 9.60 13.69 -3.34
CA ASN A 56 9.26 13.29 -4.70
C ASN A 56 9.80 11.89 -5.04
N PHE A 57 11.02 11.61 -4.59
CA PHE A 57 11.64 10.30 -4.73
C PHE A 57 10.79 9.24 -4.04
N VAL A 58 10.44 9.43 -2.77
CA VAL A 58 9.67 8.43 -2.00
C VAL A 58 8.24 8.28 -2.51
N SER A 59 7.58 9.37 -2.90
CA SER A 59 6.25 9.35 -3.52
C SER A 59 6.24 8.52 -4.81
N SER A 60 7.16 8.83 -5.73
CA SER A 60 7.27 8.10 -6.99
C SER A 60 7.65 6.63 -6.78
N GLY A 61 8.47 6.37 -5.76
CA GLY A 61 8.94 5.04 -5.38
C GLY A 61 7.86 4.09 -4.91
N GLY A 62 6.76 4.59 -4.33
CA GLY A 62 5.67 3.74 -3.83
C GLY A 62 5.16 2.74 -4.88
N ASN A 63 5.01 3.19 -6.12
CA ASN A 63 4.56 2.36 -7.24
C ASN A 63 5.58 1.29 -7.65
N PHE A 64 6.87 1.56 -7.45
CA PHE A 64 7.95 0.63 -7.78
C PHE A 64 8.16 -0.42 -6.69
N ILE A 65 8.07 -0.02 -5.42
CA ILE A 65 8.37 -0.87 -4.26
C ILE A 65 7.41 -2.07 -4.18
N ILE A 66 6.17 -1.97 -4.71
CA ILE A 66 5.18 -3.08 -4.73
C ILE A 66 5.68 -4.31 -5.51
N THR A 67 6.63 -4.11 -6.41
CA THR A 67 7.23 -5.22 -7.18
C THR A 67 8.11 -6.12 -6.31
N ILE A 68 8.68 -5.59 -5.21
CA ILE A 68 9.52 -6.35 -4.28
C ILE A 68 8.75 -7.48 -3.59
N PRO A 69 7.63 -7.24 -2.86
CA PRO A 69 6.88 -8.31 -2.22
C PRO A 69 6.31 -9.29 -3.25
N ILE A 70 5.82 -8.82 -4.39
CA ILE A 70 5.36 -9.68 -5.49
C ILE A 70 6.49 -10.58 -6.01
N GLY A 71 7.69 -10.03 -6.19
CA GLY A 71 8.87 -10.75 -6.61
C GLY A 71 9.30 -11.83 -5.61
N ILE A 72 9.31 -11.52 -4.32
CA ILE A 72 9.63 -12.48 -3.25
C ILE A 72 8.62 -13.63 -3.21
N ILE A 73 7.32 -13.33 -3.27
CA ILE A 73 6.25 -14.34 -3.28
C ILE A 73 6.41 -15.24 -4.52
N SER A 74 6.53 -14.63 -5.70
CA SER A 74 6.61 -15.34 -6.97
C SER A 74 7.86 -16.23 -7.04
N ALA A 75 9.03 -15.70 -6.68
CA ALA A 75 10.28 -16.45 -6.67
C ALA A 75 10.22 -17.66 -5.73
N THR A 76 9.65 -17.50 -4.54
CA THR A 76 9.51 -18.59 -3.56
C THR A 76 8.60 -19.71 -4.08
N ILE A 77 7.47 -19.34 -4.72
CA ILE A 77 6.53 -20.30 -5.31
C ILE A 77 7.17 -21.01 -6.50
N LEU A 78 7.82 -20.26 -7.41
CA LEU A 78 8.47 -20.81 -8.58
C LEU A 78 9.57 -21.83 -8.24
N GLU A 79 10.47 -21.51 -7.29
CA GLU A 79 11.50 -22.46 -6.86
C GLU A 79 10.90 -23.72 -6.23
N THR A 80 9.80 -23.56 -5.49
CA THR A 80 9.08 -24.72 -4.95
C THR A 80 8.53 -25.59 -6.06
N LEU A 81 7.92 -25.01 -7.11
CA LEU A 81 7.39 -25.75 -8.25
C LEU A 81 8.51 -26.44 -9.03
N TYR A 82 9.63 -25.76 -9.29
CA TYR A 82 10.77 -26.35 -9.99
C TYR A 82 11.35 -27.57 -9.27
N LEU A 83 11.47 -27.49 -7.94
CA LEU A 83 11.92 -28.62 -7.13
C LEU A 83 10.89 -29.74 -7.09
N LYS A 84 9.61 -29.41 -6.89
CA LYS A 84 8.53 -30.40 -6.79
C LYS A 84 8.33 -31.20 -8.07
N TYR A 85 8.35 -30.53 -9.23
CA TYR A 85 8.15 -31.16 -10.53
C TYR A 85 9.46 -31.60 -11.21
N LYS A 86 10.60 -31.47 -10.53
CA LYS A 86 11.94 -31.85 -11.04
C LYS A 86 12.22 -31.29 -12.44
N ILE A 87 11.79 -30.06 -12.71
CA ILE A 87 11.99 -29.41 -14.01
C ILE A 87 13.52 -29.33 -14.23
N LYS A 88 14.02 -29.90 -15.33
CA LYS A 88 15.47 -29.94 -15.62
C LYS A 88 15.92 -28.77 -16.50
N ASN A 89 15.09 -28.36 -17.45
CA ASN A 89 15.43 -27.32 -18.44
C ASN A 89 15.78 -25.99 -17.76
N ASN A 90 17.00 -25.51 -17.97
CA ASN A 90 17.48 -24.24 -17.41
C ASN A 90 16.76 -23.04 -18.02
N PHE A 91 16.41 -23.06 -19.30
CA PHE A 91 15.68 -21.97 -19.95
C PHE A 91 14.36 -21.70 -19.21
N ILE A 92 13.53 -22.74 -19.06
CA ILE A 92 12.22 -22.66 -18.37
C ILE A 92 12.37 -22.20 -16.91
N LYS A 93 13.51 -22.47 -16.27
CA LYS A 93 13.80 -22.02 -14.90
C LYS A 93 14.11 -20.53 -14.79
N PHE A 94 14.82 -19.98 -15.77
CA PHE A 94 15.21 -18.58 -15.77
C PHE A 94 14.14 -17.66 -16.38
N THR A 95 13.27 -18.18 -17.26
CA THR A 95 12.26 -17.39 -17.97
C THR A 95 11.43 -16.50 -17.04
N PRO A 96 10.85 -16.97 -15.91
CA PRO A 96 10.01 -16.11 -15.09
C PRO A 96 10.77 -14.98 -14.38
N TYR A 97 12.04 -15.20 -14.03
CA TYR A 97 12.87 -14.16 -13.43
C TYR A 97 13.24 -13.09 -14.45
N ILE A 98 13.59 -13.52 -15.67
CA ILE A 98 13.86 -12.61 -16.78
C ILE A 98 12.60 -11.80 -17.11
N LEU A 99 11.44 -12.45 -17.20
CA LEU A 99 10.16 -11.78 -17.44
C LEU A 99 9.78 -10.80 -16.32
N LEU A 100 10.09 -11.11 -15.05
CA LEU A 100 9.87 -10.19 -13.94
C LEU A 100 10.74 -8.93 -14.08
N ILE A 101 12.03 -9.10 -14.40
CA ILE A 101 12.96 -7.98 -14.56
C ILE A 101 12.59 -7.15 -15.80
N ILE A 102 12.38 -7.79 -16.95
CA ILE A 102 11.97 -7.12 -18.19
C ILE A 102 10.62 -6.44 -18.01
N GLY A 103 9.66 -7.10 -17.37
CA GLY A 103 8.36 -6.52 -17.07
C GLY A 103 8.49 -5.27 -16.21
N MET A 104 9.34 -5.28 -15.19
CA MET A 104 9.56 -4.09 -14.35
C MET A 104 10.23 -2.95 -15.13
N ILE A 105 11.26 -3.25 -15.94
CA ILE A 105 11.88 -2.24 -16.82
C ILE A 105 10.85 -1.68 -17.80
N PHE A 106 10.04 -2.53 -18.41
CA PHE A 106 8.99 -2.15 -19.36
C PHE A 106 7.92 -1.29 -18.69
N PHE A 107 7.31 -1.73 -17.59
CA PHE A 107 6.29 -0.96 -16.88
C PHE A 107 6.85 0.32 -16.26
N GLY A 108 8.07 0.28 -15.73
CA GLY A 108 8.78 1.47 -15.25
C GLY A 108 9.01 2.47 -16.37
N SER A 109 9.46 2.00 -17.54
CA SER A 109 9.68 2.85 -18.71
C SER A 109 8.36 3.42 -19.23
N LEU A 110 7.28 2.62 -19.29
CA LEU A 110 5.95 3.12 -19.63
C LEU A 110 5.46 4.17 -18.64
N TYR A 111 5.70 3.98 -17.34
CA TYR A 111 5.37 4.98 -16.33
C TYR A 111 6.16 6.28 -16.52
N CYS A 112 7.47 6.19 -16.81
CA CYS A 112 8.29 7.35 -17.17
C CYS A 112 7.78 8.06 -18.42
N ILE A 113 7.48 7.30 -19.48
CA ILE A 113 6.97 7.82 -20.74
C ILE A 113 5.63 8.52 -20.49
N GLN A 114 4.71 7.85 -19.80
CA GLN A 114 3.42 8.43 -19.41
C GLN A 114 3.63 9.75 -18.65
N LYS A 115 4.50 9.78 -17.63
CA LYS A 115 4.82 11.01 -16.88
C LYS A 115 5.48 12.10 -17.73
N SER A 116 6.25 11.74 -18.74
CA SER A 116 6.87 12.69 -19.67
C SER A 116 5.91 13.22 -20.74
N LEU A 117 4.94 12.40 -21.15
CA LEU A 117 3.95 12.71 -22.17
C LEU A 117 2.80 13.55 -21.62
N TYR A 118 2.51 13.47 -20.32
CA TYR A 118 1.56 14.37 -19.67
C TYR A 118 2.12 15.80 -19.66
N THR A 119 1.77 16.54 -20.72
CA THR A 119 2.01 17.98 -20.76
C THR A 119 1.20 18.64 -19.65
N PHE A 120 1.65 19.80 -19.18
CA PHE A 120 0.89 20.55 -18.18
C PHE A 120 -0.50 20.95 -18.68
N ALA A 121 -0.64 21.19 -19.99
CA ALA A 121 -1.93 21.42 -20.63
C ALA A 121 -2.88 20.20 -20.54
N ASP A 122 -2.37 18.98 -20.72
CA ASP A 122 -3.17 17.76 -20.58
C ASP A 122 -3.58 17.48 -19.13
N ASP A 123 -2.71 17.78 -18.17
CA ASP A 123 -3.00 17.61 -16.73
C ASP A 123 -4.06 18.59 -16.24
N ILE A 124 -4.04 19.82 -16.76
CA ILE A 124 -5.09 20.82 -16.55
C ILE A 124 -6.40 20.36 -17.18
N LYS A 125 -6.36 19.90 -18.43
CA LYS A 125 -7.54 19.39 -19.16
C LYS A 125 -8.15 18.14 -18.50
N ASN A 126 -7.33 17.33 -17.83
CA ASN A 126 -7.76 16.15 -17.08
C ASN A 126 -8.10 16.47 -15.61
N ASN A 127 -8.14 17.74 -15.23
CA ASN A 127 -8.74 18.23 -14.00
C ASN A 127 -8.16 17.62 -12.70
N THR A 128 -6.83 17.55 -12.56
CA THR A 128 -6.21 17.04 -11.31
C THR A 128 -5.36 18.09 -10.57
N LEU A 129 -5.88 18.65 -9.46
CA LEU A 129 -5.14 19.59 -8.61
C LEU A 129 -3.81 19.05 -8.06
N ASN A 130 -3.71 17.73 -7.89
CA ASN A 130 -2.47 17.07 -7.50
C ASN A 130 -1.33 17.33 -8.48
N SER A 131 -1.61 17.35 -9.79
CA SER A 131 -0.59 17.64 -10.80
C SER A 131 -0.05 19.06 -10.68
N ILE A 132 -0.92 20.02 -10.35
CA ILE A 132 -0.59 21.44 -10.18
C ILE A 132 0.29 21.62 -8.94
N TRP A 133 -0.04 21.00 -7.80
CA TRP A 133 0.81 21.03 -6.60
C TRP A 133 2.18 20.39 -6.85
N ILE A 134 2.22 19.19 -7.46
CA ILE A 134 3.47 18.51 -7.80
C ILE A 134 4.34 19.40 -8.72
N LYS A 135 3.75 20.02 -9.75
CA LYS A 135 4.47 20.85 -10.72
C LYS A 135 4.83 22.25 -10.20
N ALA A 136 4.08 22.79 -9.25
CA ALA A 136 4.46 24.03 -8.56
C ALA A 136 5.72 23.84 -7.71
N LEU A 137 5.99 22.59 -7.31
CA LEU A 137 7.09 22.23 -6.43
C LEU A 137 8.27 21.57 -7.17
N THR A 138 8.10 21.17 -8.43
CA THR A 138 9.11 20.41 -9.18
C THR A 138 9.22 20.87 -10.63
N THR A 139 10.43 20.79 -11.19
CA THR A 139 10.59 21.01 -12.64
C THR A 139 10.15 19.77 -13.42
N TRP A 140 9.70 19.92 -14.67
CA TRP A 140 9.26 18.78 -15.50
C TRP A 140 10.35 17.70 -15.71
N LYS A 141 11.63 18.06 -15.56
CA LYS A 141 12.77 17.14 -15.69
C LYS A 141 12.97 16.28 -14.43
N GLU A 142 12.63 16.81 -13.25
CA GLU A 142 12.90 16.15 -11.96
C GLU A 142 12.17 14.80 -11.80
N PRO A 143 10.85 14.68 -12.09
CA PRO A 143 10.15 13.39 -12.02
C PRO A 143 10.75 12.34 -12.95
N ILE A 144 11.19 12.71 -14.15
CA ILE A 144 11.79 11.79 -15.13
C ILE A 144 13.12 11.24 -14.58
N ILE A 145 13.97 12.12 -14.03
CA ILE A 145 15.24 11.73 -13.41
C ILE A 145 14.96 10.79 -12.23
N ILE A 146 14.04 11.17 -11.34
CA ILE A 146 13.67 10.38 -10.16
C ILE A 146 13.16 8.98 -10.57
N CYS A 147 12.26 8.90 -11.55
CA CYS A 147 11.75 7.62 -12.02
C CYS A 147 12.85 6.78 -12.68
N SER A 148 13.76 7.40 -13.43
CA SER A 148 14.91 6.70 -14.02
C SER A 148 15.83 6.10 -12.95
N VAL A 149 16.10 6.85 -11.88
CA VAL A 149 16.86 6.36 -10.72
C VAL A 149 16.13 5.18 -10.06
N TRP A 150 14.81 5.26 -9.90
CA TRP A 150 14.02 4.13 -9.35
C TRP A 150 14.08 2.88 -10.21
N ILE A 151 14.00 3.00 -11.55
CA ILE A 151 14.13 1.85 -12.45
C ILE A 151 15.49 1.19 -12.27
N ILE A 152 16.57 1.97 -12.17
CA ILE A 152 17.91 1.43 -11.94
C ILE A 152 17.98 0.71 -10.59
N ILE A 153 17.55 1.37 -9.50
CA ILE A 153 17.56 0.80 -8.15
C ILE A 153 16.74 -0.49 -8.09
N MET A 154 15.51 -0.49 -8.62
CA MET A 154 14.65 -1.67 -8.64
C MET A 154 15.22 -2.78 -9.50
N THR A 155 15.84 -2.46 -10.63
CA THR A 155 16.46 -3.46 -11.50
C THR A 155 17.60 -4.15 -10.75
N LEU A 156 18.41 -3.39 -10.02
CA LEU A 156 19.48 -3.94 -9.18
C LEU A 156 18.93 -4.83 -8.05
N ILE A 157 17.89 -4.36 -7.33
CA ILE A 157 17.25 -5.11 -6.24
C ILE A 157 16.65 -6.43 -6.76
N LEU A 158 15.87 -6.37 -7.84
CA LEU A 158 15.21 -7.54 -8.42
C LEU A 158 16.22 -8.50 -9.06
N SER A 159 17.28 -7.99 -9.70
CA SER A 159 18.35 -8.82 -10.26
C SER A 159 19.12 -9.55 -9.16
N TYR A 160 19.48 -8.84 -8.09
CA TYR A 160 20.11 -9.46 -6.92
C TYR A 160 19.18 -10.48 -6.25
N GLY A 161 17.89 -10.14 -6.09
CA GLY A 161 16.88 -11.03 -5.55
C GLY A 161 16.72 -12.30 -6.38
N ALA A 162 16.60 -12.17 -7.71
CA ALA A 162 16.53 -13.28 -8.64
C ALA A 162 17.77 -14.18 -8.55
N PHE A 163 18.97 -13.59 -8.54
CA PHE A 163 20.22 -14.33 -8.34
C PHE A 163 20.21 -15.08 -7.00
N PHE A 164 19.81 -14.42 -5.91
CA PHE A 164 19.74 -15.02 -4.59
C PHE A 164 18.77 -16.21 -4.57
N PHE A 165 17.55 -16.03 -5.07
CA PHE A 165 16.55 -17.11 -5.10
C PHE A 165 17.01 -18.28 -5.96
N ARG A 166 17.59 -18.00 -7.12
CA ARG A 166 18.03 -19.02 -8.06
C ARG A 166 19.24 -19.81 -7.58
N VAL A 167 20.22 -19.16 -6.94
CA VAL A 167 21.49 -19.81 -6.55
C VAL A 167 21.46 -20.25 -5.10
N LYS A 168 21.13 -19.33 -4.17
CA LYS A 168 21.23 -19.59 -2.74
C LYS A 168 19.96 -20.23 -2.19
N PHE A 169 18.78 -19.78 -2.60
CA PHE A 169 17.55 -20.41 -2.12
C PHE A 169 17.36 -21.78 -2.77
N ALA A 170 17.46 -21.92 -4.10
CA ALA A 170 17.25 -23.19 -4.78
C ALA A 170 18.20 -24.34 -4.36
N SER A 171 19.38 -24.03 -3.83
CA SER A 171 20.34 -25.04 -3.32
C SER A 171 19.95 -25.60 -1.94
N ARG A 172 18.91 -25.04 -1.30
CA ARG A 172 18.41 -25.51 -0.01
C ARG A 172 17.66 -26.82 -0.16
N LYS A 173 18.09 -27.83 0.59
CA LYS A 173 17.43 -29.15 0.66
C LYS A 173 16.12 -29.13 1.45
N ASP A 174 15.92 -28.11 2.28
CA ASP A 174 14.78 -27.99 3.18
C ASP A 174 13.58 -27.24 2.57
N ILE A 175 13.60 -26.83 1.30
CA ILE A 175 12.53 -25.99 0.72
C ILE A 175 11.14 -26.64 0.85
N LEU A 176 11.03 -27.88 0.41
CA LEU A 176 9.78 -28.64 0.46
C LEU A 176 9.43 -29.04 1.90
N GLN A 177 10.43 -29.45 2.69
CA GLN A 177 10.24 -29.91 4.07
C GLN A 177 9.69 -28.79 4.97
N ASN A 178 10.26 -27.60 4.86
CA ASN A 178 9.88 -26.45 5.68
C ASN A 178 8.70 -25.66 5.09
N LYS A 179 8.21 -26.05 3.91
CA LYS A 179 7.02 -25.47 3.26
C LYS A 179 7.11 -23.95 3.11
N TYR A 180 8.24 -23.42 2.63
CA TYR A 180 8.43 -21.97 2.44
C TYR A 180 7.36 -21.34 1.53
N TRP A 181 6.83 -22.10 0.57
CA TRP A 181 5.72 -21.67 -0.27
C TRP A 181 4.43 -21.38 0.52
N ILE A 182 4.18 -22.04 1.65
CA ILE A 182 3.08 -21.66 2.54
C ILE A 182 3.36 -20.30 3.16
N GLY A 183 4.59 -20.03 3.58
CA GLY A 183 5.01 -18.70 4.05
C GLY A 183 4.83 -17.61 2.99
N ALA A 184 5.14 -17.91 1.73
CA ALA A 184 4.89 -16.99 0.62
C ALA A 184 3.39 -16.74 0.40
N LEU A 185 2.55 -17.75 0.57
CA LEU A 185 1.10 -17.60 0.49
C LEU A 185 0.51 -16.89 1.71
N GLU A 186 1.10 -17.01 2.90
CA GLU A 186 0.75 -16.20 4.08
C GLU A 186 1.02 -14.72 3.82
N MET A 187 2.20 -14.41 3.28
CA MET A 187 2.56 -13.07 2.81
C MET A 187 1.59 -12.57 1.73
N LEU A 188 1.25 -13.40 0.73
CA LEU A 188 0.26 -13.05 -0.29
C LEU A 188 -1.12 -12.79 0.31
N THR A 189 -1.53 -13.59 1.29
CA THR A 189 -2.84 -13.45 1.94
C THR A 189 -2.94 -12.12 2.67
N VAL A 190 -1.91 -11.75 3.46
CA VAL A 190 -1.95 -10.45 4.15
C VAL A 190 -1.96 -9.31 3.14
N PHE A 191 -1.12 -9.38 2.10
CA PHE A 191 -1.03 -8.38 1.03
C PHE A 191 -2.36 -8.19 0.30
N LEU A 192 -3.02 -9.27 -0.11
CA LEU A 192 -4.31 -9.17 -0.82
C LEU A 192 -5.42 -8.64 0.08
N ILE A 193 -5.52 -9.11 1.32
CA ILE A 193 -6.58 -8.68 2.24
C ILE A 193 -6.39 -7.21 2.61
N SER A 194 -5.16 -6.78 2.91
CA SER A 194 -4.89 -5.40 3.29
C SER A 194 -5.09 -4.43 2.12
N TYR A 195 -4.55 -4.72 0.94
CA TYR A 195 -4.79 -3.89 -0.26
C TYR A 195 -6.25 -3.84 -0.67
N PHE A 196 -6.93 -4.98 -0.67
CA PHE A 196 -8.35 -5.02 -0.97
C PHE A 196 -9.15 -4.22 0.07
N SER A 197 -8.77 -4.28 1.34
CA SER A 197 -9.38 -3.45 2.37
C SER A 197 -9.13 -1.98 2.13
N VAL A 198 -7.89 -1.55 1.80
CA VAL A 198 -7.61 -0.16 1.43
C VAL A 198 -8.48 0.29 0.25
N LEU A 199 -8.59 -0.54 -0.80
CA LEU A 199 -9.43 -0.24 -1.96
C LEU A 199 -10.91 -0.09 -1.60
N VAL A 200 -11.45 -1.06 -0.86
CA VAL A 200 -12.84 -1.03 -0.36
C VAL A 200 -13.05 0.19 0.50
N LEU A 201 -12.15 0.46 1.44
CA LEU A 201 -12.30 1.58 2.35
C LEU A 201 -12.25 2.92 1.61
N LYS A 202 -11.37 3.08 0.61
CA LYS A 202 -11.35 4.27 -0.26
C LYS A 202 -12.66 4.52 -1.00
N ILE A 203 -13.42 3.46 -1.30
CA ILE A 203 -14.73 3.58 -1.96
C ILE A 203 -15.83 3.98 -0.96
N PHE A 204 -15.80 3.44 0.26
CA PHE A 204 -16.90 3.60 1.23
C PHE A 204 -16.69 4.71 2.26
N PHE A 205 -15.46 5.18 2.44
CA PHE A 205 -15.11 6.15 3.46
C PHE A 205 -14.52 7.39 2.83
N ALA A 206 -15.13 8.53 3.13
CA ALA A 206 -14.60 9.83 2.80
C ALA A 206 -14.12 10.52 4.08
N ARG A 207 -13.02 11.25 3.98
CA ARG A 207 -12.72 12.32 4.92
C ARG A 207 -13.30 13.63 4.40
N PRO A 208 -13.78 14.51 5.28
CA PRO A 208 -14.18 15.87 4.88
C PRO A 208 -13.02 16.74 4.39
N PHE A 209 -11.77 16.29 4.56
CA PHE A 209 -10.57 17.04 4.16
C PHE A 209 -9.87 16.35 2.99
N TYR A 210 -9.98 16.93 1.80
CA TYR A 210 -9.52 16.35 0.53
C TYR A 210 -8.00 16.17 0.47
N PHE A 211 -7.25 17.21 0.84
CA PHE A 211 -5.80 17.18 1.04
C PHE A 211 -5.45 18.05 2.23
N SER A 212 -4.24 17.87 2.78
CA SER A 212 -3.70 18.86 3.71
C SER A 212 -3.10 20.07 2.98
N VAL A 213 -3.15 20.12 1.64
CA VAL A 213 -2.69 21.24 0.81
C VAL A 213 -3.52 22.49 1.10
N GLU A 214 -2.86 23.60 1.39
CA GLU A 214 -3.48 24.92 1.58
C GLU A 214 -3.66 25.60 0.21
N TYR A 215 -4.76 25.29 -0.47
CA TYR A 215 -4.98 25.79 -1.83
C TYR A 215 -5.15 27.31 -1.91
N ARG A 216 -5.73 27.94 -0.88
CA ARG A 216 -5.83 29.41 -0.84
C ARG A 216 -4.44 30.03 -0.86
N ASN A 217 -3.52 29.56 -0.03
CA ASN A 217 -2.12 29.99 -0.05
C ASN A 217 -1.41 29.62 -1.37
N LEU A 218 -1.67 28.43 -1.93
CA LEU A 218 -1.06 27.98 -3.19
C LEU A 218 -1.39 28.90 -4.37
N PHE A 219 -2.63 29.40 -4.44
CA PHE A 219 -3.14 30.20 -5.55
C PHE A 219 -3.38 31.68 -5.21
N GLY A 220 -3.12 32.10 -3.98
CA GLY A 220 -3.39 33.46 -3.50
C GLY A 220 -4.88 33.82 -3.54
N MET A 221 -5.73 32.88 -3.13
CA MET A 221 -7.18 33.13 -3.05
C MET A 221 -7.49 34.02 -1.85
N SER A 222 -8.45 34.93 -2.02
CA SER A 222 -9.06 35.69 -0.92
C SER A 222 -9.89 34.75 -0.02
N ASP A 223 -10.43 35.26 1.09
CA ASP A 223 -11.39 34.50 1.91
C ASP A 223 -12.79 34.43 1.30
N SER A 224 -13.02 35.10 0.16
CA SER A 224 -14.30 35.08 -0.53
C SER A 224 -14.61 33.68 -1.10
N ASN A 225 -15.90 33.37 -1.16
CA ASN A 225 -16.44 32.26 -1.93
C ASN A 225 -17.19 32.73 -3.18
N GLU A 226 -17.26 34.04 -3.41
CA GLU A 226 -17.77 34.61 -4.67
C GLU A 226 -16.69 34.48 -5.73
N ILE A 227 -17.03 33.90 -6.88
CA ILE A 227 -16.06 33.56 -7.94
C ILE A 227 -15.30 34.79 -8.41
N ASP A 228 -16.02 35.89 -8.61
CA ASP A 228 -15.47 37.14 -9.11
C ASP A 228 -14.47 37.78 -8.14
N HIS A 229 -14.56 37.44 -6.86
CA HIS A 229 -13.74 37.97 -5.77
C HIS A 229 -12.68 36.98 -5.26
N LEU A 230 -12.60 35.79 -5.87
CA LEU A 230 -11.76 34.70 -5.38
C LEU A 230 -10.27 35.05 -5.41
N PHE A 231 -9.85 35.94 -6.32
CA PHE A 231 -8.45 36.34 -6.50
C PHE A 231 -8.19 37.84 -6.29
N ASP A 232 -9.08 38.56 -5.60
CA ASP A 232 -8.92 40.01 -5.35
C ASP A 232 -7.62 40.39 -4.63
N GLY A 233 -7.06 39.47 -3.86
CA GLY A 233 -5.77 39.66 -3.19
C GLY A 233 -4.55 39.41 -4.06
N LEU A 234 -4.72 38.88 -5.27
CA LEU A 234 -3.65 38.47 -6.17
C LEU A 234 -3.32 39.61 -7.15
N THR A 235 -2.06 40.04 -7.19
CA THR A 235 -1.57 41.15 -8.02
C THR A 235 -0.36 40.73 -8.84
N ILE A 236 0.02 41.54 -9.83
CA ILE A 236 1.24 41.32 -10.63
C ILE A 236 2.49 41.26 -9.76
N GLU A 237 2.53 42.02 -8.66
CA GLU A 237 3.69 42.06 -7.77
C GLU A 237 3.76 40.83 -6.86
N ASN A 238 2.61 40.27 -6.48
CA ASN A 238 2.56 39.23 -5.45
C ASN A 238 2.29 37.82 -5.97
N TYR A 239 1.82 37.64 -7.22
CA TYR A 239 1.45 36.30 -7.72
C TYR A 239 2.63 35.33 -7.74
N VAL A 240 3.87 35.84 -7.85
CA VAL A 240 5.10 35.06 -7.76
C VAL A 240 5.31 34.39 -6.40
N ASN A 241 4.68 34.91 -5.34
CA ASN A 241 4.71 34.34 -3.99
C ASN A 241 3.74 33.17 -3.82
N HIS A 242 2.86 32.95 -4.80
CA HIS A 242 1.85 31.89 -4.81
C HIS A 242 2.21 30.88 -5.90
N PRO A 243 2.92 29.77 -5.57
CA PRO A 243 3.53 28.90 -6.56
C PRO A 243 2.55 28.31 -7.59
N GLY A 244 1.31 28.04 -7.18
CA GLY A 244 0.26 27.55 -8.07
C GLY A 244 -0.27 28.63 -9.00
N ALA A 245 -0.48 29.85 -8.48
CA ALA A 245 -0.89 30.98 -9.29
C ALA A 245 0.18 31.35 -10.31
N LYS A 246 1.44 31.48 -9.86
CA LYS A 246 2.59 31.70 -10.73
C LYS A 246 2.63 30.69 -11.87
N LEU A 247 2.50 29.40 -11.54
CA LEU A 247 2.55 28.33 -12.53
C LEU A 247 1.42 28.45 -13.59
N LEU A 248 0.18 28.69 -13.16
CA LEU A 248 -0.97 28.77 -14.06
C LEU A 248 -0.95 30.05 -14.91
N ILE A 249 -0.62 31.19 -14.31
CA ILE A 249 -0.54 32.48 -14.98
C ILE A 249 0.61 32.48 -16.00
N ASP A 250 1.81 32.05 -15.61
CA ASP A 250 2.95 31.97 -16.53
C ASP A 250 2.67 31.01 -17.69
N LEU A 251 1.95 29.90 -17.44
CA LEU A 251 1.54 28.98 -18.51
C LEU A 251 0.59 29.66 -19.49
N TYR A 252 -0.45 30.33 -18.97
CA TYR A 252 -1.44 31.00 -19.81
C TYR A 252 -0.77 32.03 -20.71
N LEU A 253 0.01 32.95 -20.12
CA LEU A 253 0.74 33.98 -20.84
C LEU A 253 1.64 33.39 -21.92
N LYS A 254 2.38 32.33 -21.59
CA LYS A 254 3.24 31.63 -22.56
C LYS A 254 2.45 30.98 -23.69
N THR A 255 1.31 30.37 -23.38
CA THR A 255 0.47 29.64 -24.36
C THR A 255 -0.18 30.61 -25.34
N GLU A 256 -0.62 31.75 -24.84
CA GLU A 256 -1.27 32.81 -25.63
C GLU A 256 -0.26 33.77 -26.30
N GLY A 257 1.04 33.64 -26.00
CA GLY A 257 2.08 34.53 -26.53
C GLY A 257 1.95 35.97 -26.01
N LEU A 258 1.50 36.13 -24.76
CA LEU A 258 1.22 37.40 -24.12
C LEU A 258 2.34 37.78 -23.13
N ASP A 259 2.69 39.07 -23.10
CA ASP A 259 3.55 39.63 -22.06
C ASP A 259 2.77 39.93 -20.77
N LEU A 260 3.47 39.91 -19.64
CA LEU A 260 2.88 40.25 -18.33
C LEU A 260 2.57 41.76 -18.25
N ASN A 261 1.30 42.10 -18.18
CA ASN A 261 0.76 43.45 -17.90
C ASN A 261 -0.62 43.33 -17.23
N ASP A 262 -1.19 44.43 -16.75
CA ASP A 262 -2.46 44.43 -15.99
C ASP A 262 -3.61 43.73 -16.73
N ASN A 263 -3.76 44.00 -18.03
CA ASN A 263 -4.83 43.42 -18.83
C ASN A 263 -4.64 41.91 -19.01
N ASN A 264 -3.43 41.49 -19.37
CA ASN A 264 -3.10 40.08 -19.59
C ASN A 264 -3.10 39.28 -18.29
N PHE A 265 -2.73 39.91 -17.17
CA PHE A 265 -2.82 39.33 -15.83
C PHE A 265 -4.28 39.08 -15.43
N LYS A 266 -5.18 40.03 -15.71
CA LYS A 266 -6.62 39.86 -15.49
C LYS A 266 -7.20 38.72 -16.34
N LEU A 267 -6.79 38.61 -17.60
CA LEU A 267 -7.19 37.49 -18.45
C LEU A 267 -6.67 36.14 -17.90
N ALA A 268 -5.41 36.10 -17.47
CA ALA A 268 -4.81 34.90 -16.90
C ALA A 268 -5.45 34.46 -15.60
N THR A 269 -5.82 35.40 -14.72
CA THR A 269 -6.50 35.12 -13.45
C THR A 269 -7.93 34.65 -13.66
N ASN A 270 -8.67 35.21 -14.61
CA ASN A 270 -9.98 34.71 -15.02
C ASN A 270 -9.89 33.27 -15.57
N TRP A 271 -8.94 33.02 -16.47
CA TRP A 271 -8.71 31.67 -17.00
C TRP A 271 -8.31 30.68 -15.91
N MET A 272 -7.47 31.11 -14.96
CA MET A 272 -7.10 30.30 -13.80
C MET A 272 -8.33 29.99 -12.93
N ALA A 273 -9.22 30.95 -12.68
CA ALA A 273 -10.45 30.75 -11.93
C ALA A 273 -11.35 29.72 -12.61
N GLU A 274 -11.59 29.85 -13.92
CA GLU A 274 -12.34 28.88 -14.72
C GLU A 274 -11.70 27.49 -14.70
N THR A 275 -10.38 27.43 -14.80
CA THR A 275 -9.61 26.18 -14.76
C THR A 275 -9.77 25.48 -13.41
N LEU A 276 -9.54 26.19 -12.31
CA LEU A 276 -9.64 25.63 -10.96
C LEU A 276 -11.08 25.23 -10.62
N TRP A 277 -12.05 25.91 -11.21
CA TRP A 277 -13.48 25.61 -11.08
C TRP A 277 -13.87 24.29 -11.76
N GLN A 278 -13.38 24.04 -12.97
CA GLN A 278 -13.69 22.80 -13.70
C GLN A 278 -13.07 21.55 -13.05
N ILE A 279 -12.22 21.72 -12.04
CA ILE A 279 -11.63 20.63 -11.30
C ILE A 279 -12.67 20.07 -10.32
N PRO A 280 -13.13 18.81 -10.48
CA PRO A 280 -14.16 18.22 -9.62
C PRO A 280 -13.71 18.08 -8.16
N TYR A 281 -12.45 18.38 -7.88
CA TYR A 281 -11.77 18.32 -6.59
C TYR A 281 -11.25 19.68 -6.15
N GLY A 282 -11.94 20.75 -6.56
CA GLY A 282 -11.59 22.16 -6.38
C GLY A 282 -11.02 22.50 -4.99
N PRO A 283 -10.32 23.64 -4.86
CA PRO A 283 -9.64 24.06 -3.65
C PRO A 283 -10.61 24.15 -2.45
N ALA A 284 -10.77 23.06 -1.71
CA ALA A 284 -11.64 23.05 -0.54
C ALA A 284 -11.18 24.16 0.41
N PRO A 285 -12.10 24.88 1.06
CA PRO A 285 -11.77 25.92 2.01
C PRO A 285 -10.88 25.28 3.06
N GLU A 286 -9.86 26.03 3.48
CA GLU A 286 -8.94 25.56 4.50
C GLU A 286 -9.72 24.96 5.66
N PRO A 287 -9.25 23.84 6.24
CA PRO A 287 -9.93 23.20 7.34
C PRO A 287 -10.12 24.22 8.46
N VAL A 288 -11.33 24.76 8.59
CA VAL A 288 -11.64 25.70 9.65
C VAL A 288 -11.49 24.91 10.94
N TRP A 289 -10.82 25.48 11.94
CA TRP A 289 -10.48 24.81 13.21
C TRP A 289 -11.70 24.21 13.97
N LYS A 290 -12.92 24.52 13.51
CA LYS A 290 -14.22 24.10 14.05
C LYS A 290 -14.85 22.88 13.36
N TRP A 291 -14.21 22.23 12.38
CA TRP A 291 -14.79 21.04 11.74
C TRP A 291 -14.60 19.81 12.61
N THR A 292 -15.72 19.29 13.15
CA THR A 292 -15.75 18.34 14.28
C THR A 292 -15.75 16.85 13.91
N TYR A 293 -15.82 16.49 12.63
CA TYR A 293 -15.97 15.08 12.22
C TYR A 293 -14.71 14.56 11.54
N TRP A 294 -14.03 13.60 12.20
CA TRP A 294 -12.89 12.86 11.65
C TRP A 294 -13.29 11.87 10.53
N PHE A 295 -14.59 11.74 10.26
CA PHE A 295 -15.20 10.66 9.49
C PHE A 295 -16.56 11.06 8.94
N ILE A 296 -16.82 10.75 7.67
CA ILE A 296 -18.16 10.80 7.08
C ILE A 296 -18.39 9.49 6.30
N PRO A 297 -19.40 8.66 6.68
CA PRO A 297 -19.72 7.45 5.94
C PRO A 297 -20.29 7.82 4.57
N ASN A 298 -19.76 7.22 3.50
CA ASN A 298 -20.09 7.59 2.13
C ASN A 298 -20.59 6.40 1.32
N ILE A 299 -21.78 5.90 1.68
CA ILE A 299 -22.31 4.67 1.06
C ILE A 299 -23.14 5.00 -0.20
N PHE A 300 -23.66 6.23 -0.37
CA PHE A 300 -24.64 6.52 -1.45
C PHE A 300 -24.64 7.95 -2.04
N SER A 301 -23.71 8.84 -1.68
CA SER A 301 -23.75 10.23 -2.15
C SER A 301 -22.42 10.65 -2.75
N ARG A 302 -22.29 10.45 -4.08
CA ARG A 302 -21.25 11.13 -4.84
C ARG A 302 -21.62 12.62 -4.92
N VAL A 303 -21.12 13.41 -3.98
CA VAL A 303 -21.31 14.87 -4.01
C VAL A 303 -20.06 15.49 -4.59
N ASP A 304 -20.24 16.34 -5.59
CA ASP A 304 -19.16 17.16 -6.14
C ASP A 304 -18.49 17.96 -5.03
N SER A 305 -17.20 18.30 -5.21
CA SER A 305 -16.46 18.98 -4.14
C SER A 305 -17.02 20.35 -3.77
N HIS A 306 -17.84 20.89 -4.65
CA HIS A 306 -18.56 22.14 -4.50
C HIS A 306 -19.82 22.12 -5.36
N THR A 307 -20.77 23.00 -5.06
CA THR A 307 -21.81 23.44 -5.99
C THR A 307 -21.71 24.94 -6.16
N ILE A 308 -22.06 25.47 -7.34
CA ILE A 308 -22.33 26.90 -7.49
C ILE A 308 -23.82 27.12 -7.36
N ASN A 309 -24.19 28.14 -6.60
CA ASN A 309 -25.48 28.77 -6.75
C ASN A 309 -25.27 30.29 -6.77
N ASP A 310 -25.78 30.96 -7.80
CA ASP A 310 -25.70 32.43 -7.96
C ASP A 310 -24.28 33.02 -7.85
N GLY A 311 -23.28 32.37 -8.47
CA GLY A 311 -21.88 32.84 -8.44
C GLY A 311 -21.15 32.61 -7.11
N ILE A 312 -21.82 32.02 -6.12
CA ILE A 312 -21.24 31.66 -4.82
C ILE A 312 -20.87 30.17 -4.83
N ILE A 313 -19.64 29.88 -4.38
CA ILE A 313 -19.14 28.52 -4.23
C ILE A 313 -19.57 27.95 -2.88
N TYR A 314 -20.39 26.90 -2.92
CA TYR A 314 -20.77 26.10 -1.77
C TYR A 314 -19.93 24.84 -1.74
N TRP A 315 -18.88 24.87 -0.94
CA TRP A 315 -18.01 23.72 -0.76
C TRP A 315 -18.75 22.58 -0.07
N SER A 316 -18.71 21.40 -0.68
CA SER A 316 -19.28 20.21 -0.07
C SER A 316 -18.34 19.69 0.99
N SER A 317 -18.83 19.57 2.22
CA SER A 317 -18.15 18.81 3.27
C SER A 317 -17.97 17.32 2.93
N GLN A 318 -18.60 16.85 1.85
CA GLN A 318 -18.63 15.47 1.38
C GLN A 318 -17.73 15.25 0.15
N ALA A 319 -16.99 16.28 -0.28
CA ALA A 319 -15.97 16.22 -1.31
C ALA A 319 -14.93 15.12 -1.02
N PHE A 320 -14.78 14.17 -1.94
CA PHE A 320 -14.07 12.89 -1.76
C PHE A 320 -12.57 12.96 -1.43
N ASN A 321 -12.12 12.84 -0.17
CA ASN A 321 -10.74 12.37 0.03
C ASN A 321 -10.61 10.87 -0.30
N GLY A 322 -10.27 10.54 -1.56
CA GLY A 322 -9.95 9.18 -2.00
C GLY A 322 -8.60 8.65 -1.51
N ASP A 323 -7.87 9.40 -0.68
CA ASP A 323 -6.54 9.05 -0.18
C ASP A 323 -6.54 8.41 1.22
N PHE A 324 -7.67 8.40 1.92
CA PHE A 324 -7.84 7.58 3.12
C PHE A 324 -8.39 6.17 2.79
N PRO A 325 -7.79 5.08 3.30
CA PRO A 325 -6.49 5.01 3.98
C PRO A 325 -5.32 5.00 2.98
N SER A 326 -4.11 5.29 3.47
CA SER A 326 -2.94 5.41 2.57
C SER A 326 -2.51 4.07 1.99
N GLY A 327 -2.51 3.95 0.65
CA GLY A 327 -1.95 2.81 -0.06
C GLY A 327 -0.42 2.82 -0.15
N HIS A 328 0.21 4.00 -0.02
CA HIS A 328 1.66 4.14 -0.10
C HIS A 328 2.38 3.41 1.03
N ILE A 329 1.80 3.44 2.24
CA ILE A 329 2.38 2.79 3.42
C ILE A 329 2.09 1.28 3.47
N GLU A 330 1.08 0.82 2.76
CA GLU A 330 0.75 -0.61 2.64
C GLU A 330 1.90 -1.38 1.95
N VAL A 331 2.53 -0.76 0.95
CA VAL A 331 3.67 -1.35 0.22
C VAL A 331 4.82 -1.76 1.17
N PRO A 332 5.46 -0.83 1.92
CA PRO A 332 6.56 -1.19 2.81
C PRO A 332 6.11 -2.12 3.94
N LEU A 333 4.85 -2.03 4.41
CA LEU A 333 4.30 -2.97 5.38
C LEU A 333 4.26 -4.40 4.83
N SER A 334 3.85 -4.57 3.58
CA SER A 334 3.77 -5.90 2.97
C SER A 334 5.12 -6.61 2.86
N ILE A 335 6.23 -5.88 2.77
CA ILE A 335 7.59 -6.44 2.75
C ILE A 335 7.93 -7.11 4.10
N PHE A 336 7.39 -6.64 5.22
CA PHE A 336 7.48 -7.35 6.51
C PHE A 336 6.81 -8.73 6.45
N GLY A 337 5.90 -8.97 5.51
CA GLY A 337 5.36 -10.30 5.24
C GLY A 337 6.43 -11.35 4.88
N THR A 338 7.64 -10.94 4.49
CA THR A 338 8.79 -11.83 4.30
C THR A 338 9.12 -12.63 5.57
N PHE A 339 8.76 -12.12 6.76
CA PHE A 339 8.92 -12.87 8.01
C PHE A 339 8.08 -14.15 8.07
N PHE A 340 6.98 -14.27 7.33
CA PHE A 340 6.26 -15.55 7.18
C PHE A 340 7.14 -16.61 6.51
N ILE A 341 7.90 -16.23 5.49
CA ILE A 341 8.85 -17.11 4.80
C ILE A 341 10.04 -17.43 5.71
N ILE A 342 10.64 -16.41 6.35
CA ILE A 342 11.81 -16.59 7.22
C ILE A 342 11.46 -17.51 8.41
N LYS A 343 10.28 -17.34 9.03
CA LYS A 343 9.80 -18.19 10.13
C LYS A 343 9.79 -19.68 9.77
N ARG A 344 9.45 -20.03 8.52
CA ARG A 344 9.39 -21.42 8.05
C ARG A 344 10.75 -22.14 8.15
N SER A 345 11.86 -21.41 8.17
CA SER A 345 13.19 -22.00 8.41
C SER A 345 13.37 -22.65 9.79
N GLY A 346 12.49 -22.35 10.76
CA GLY A 346 12.53 -22.90 12.12
C GLY A 346 13.70 -22.42 12.99
N LYS A 347 14.61 -21.60 12.44
CA LYS A 347 15.76 -21.00 13.12
C LYS A 347 15.90 -19.54 12.71
N VAL A 348 14.97 -18.70 13.18
CA VAL A 348 15.10 -17.25 13.00
C VAL A 348 16.01 -16.74 14.10
N ASP A 349 17.27 -16.47 13.76
CA ASP A 349 18.16 -15.73 14.62
C ASP A 349 18.08 -14.25 14.27
N PHE A 350 17.35 -13.45 15.05
CA PHE A 350 17.26 -12.01 14.86
C PHE A 350 18.58 -11.28 15.11
N LYS A 351 19.58 -11.94 15.73
CA LYS A 351 20.96 -11.41 15.82
C LYS A 351 21.73 -11.61 14.51
N ASN A 352 21.21 -12.37 13.55
CA ASN A 352 21.81 -12.51 12.24
C ASN A 352 21.88 -11.14 11.55
N LYS A 353 23.10 -10.69 11.24
CA LYS A 353 23.36 -9.38 10.63
C LYS A 353 22.54 -9.13 9.36
N LYS A 354 22.23 -10.16 8.57
CA LYS A 354 21.41 -10.03 7.34
C LYS A 354 19.95 -9.79 7.64
N ILE A 355 19.39 -10.49 8.62
CA ILE A 355 18.00 -10.30 9.06
C ILE A 355 17.86 -8.93 9.72
N LEU A 356 18.83 -8.56 10.56
CA LEU A 356 18.89 -7.25 11.19
C LEU A 356 18.97 -6.13 10.15
N LEU A 357 19.90 -6.23 9.19
CA LEU A 357 20.04 -5.25 8.10
C LEU A 357 18.75 -5.14 7.27
N PHE A 358 18.16 -6.27 6.88
CA PHE A 358 16.87 -6.27 6.18
C PHE A 358 15.79 -5.54 6.99
N THR A 359 15.67 -5.86 8.28
CA THR A 359 14.68 -5.24 9.17
C THR A 359 14.90 -3.73 9.27
N ILE A 360 16.16 -3.28 9.43
CA ILE A 360 16.51 -1.86 9.50
C ILE A 360 16.16 -1.16 8.18
N LEU A 361 16.56 -1.70 7.03
CA LEU A 361 16.30 -1.09 5.73
C LEU A 361 14.80 -0.99 5.43
N THR A 362 14.03 -2.05 5.69
CA THR A 362 12.57 -2.02 5.52
C THR A 362 11.90 -1.05 6.49
N SER A 363 12.40 -0.95 7.73
CA SER A 363 11.88 0.01 8.72
C SER A 363 12.18 1.46 8.33
N ILE A 364 13.39 1.74 7.83
CA ILE A 364 13.77 3.05 7.30
C ILE A 364 12.83 3.41 6.15
N MET A 365 12.63 2.50 5.19
CA MET A 365 11.73 2.75 4.06
C MET A 365 10.30 3.01 4.52
N PHE A 366 9.78 2.24 5.48
CA PHE A 366 8.47 2.50 6.10
C PHE A 366 8.39 3.89 6.73
N ILE A 367 9.39 4.28 7.53
CA ILE A 367 9.44 5.58 8.21
C ILE A 367 9.54 6.73 7.21
N LEU A 368 10.37 6.59 6.17
CA LEU A 368 10.50 7.61 5.12
C LEU A 368 9.18 7.77 4.38
N THR A 369 8.54 6.68 3.94
CA THR A 369 7.21 6.74 3.32
C THR A 369 6.18 7.36 4.27
N PHE A 370 6.20 7.01 5.55
CA PHE A 370 5.29 7.56 6.56
C PHE A 370 5.40 9.10 6.63
N PHE A 371 6.60 9.62 6.88
CA PHE A 371 6.79 11.06 7.09
C PHE A 371 6.71 11.86 5.81
N PHE A 372 7.28 11.38 4.70
CA PHE A 372 7.32 12.18 3.49
C PHE A 372 5.96 12.34 2.83
N MET A 373 5.02 11.41 3.02
CA MET A 373 3.64 11.61 2.57
C MET A 373 2.93 12.74 3.33
N ILE A 374 3.28 12.94 4.61
CA ILE A 374 2.77 14.05 5.42
C ILE A 374 3.45 15.35 5.02
N VAL A 375 4.78 15.35 4.87
CA VAL A 375 5.54 16.52 4.39
C VAL A 375 5.02 16.98 3.02
N TYR A 376 4.67 16.04 2.15
CA TYR A 376 4.12 16.35 0.82
C TYR A 376 2.69 16.87 0.83
N ARG A 377 2.06 16.90 2.00
CA ARG A 377 0.65 17.25 2.20
C ARG A 377 -0.36 16.32 1.50
N PHE A 378 0.06 15.13 1.06
CA PHE A 378 -0.78 14.14 0.38
C PHE A 378 -1.62 13.30 1.34
N HIS A 379 -1.13 13.08 2.54
CA HIS A 379 -1.83 12.29 3.54
C HIS A 379 -1.81 12.98 4.90
N TRP A 380 -2.90 12.85 5.63
CA TRP A 380 -2.95 13.18 7.05
C TRP A 380 -2.20 12.10 7.84
N ILE A 381 -1.68 12.46 9.03
CA ILE A 381 -0.95 11.50 9.86
C ILE A 381 -1.83 10.32 10.28
N THR A 382 -3.12 10.54 10.54
CA THR A 382 -4.10 9.47 10.77
C THR A 382 -4.22 8.51 9.61
N ASP A 383 -4.15 8.97 8.35
CA ASP A 383 -4.23 8.11 7.16
C ASP A 383 -3.04 7.15 7.13
N MET A 384 -1.87 7.69 7.54
CA MET A 384 -0.62 6.96 7.63
C MET A 384 -0.58 5.99 8.82
N ILE A 385 -1.29 6.27 9.92
CA ILE A 385 -1.41 5.39 11.10
C ILE A 385 -2.46 4.30 10.90
N PHE A 386 -3.56 4.60 10.22
CA PHE A 386 -4.69 3.69 10.06
C PHE A 386 -4.31 2.44 9.24
N THR A 387 -3.55 2.61 8.16
CA THR A 387 -3.11 1.47 7.34
C THR A 387 -2.27 0.44 8.13
N PRO A 388 -1.25 0.82 8.92
CA PRO A 388 -0.60 -0.09 9.86
C PRO A 388 -1.54 -0.83 10.81
N ILE A 389 -2.58 -0.17 11.33
CA ILE A 389 -3.60 -0.80 12.18
C ILE A 389 -4.34 -1.89 11.39
N LEU A 390 -4.80 -1.58 10.18
CA LEU A 390 -5.45 -2.56 9.29
C LEU A 390 -4.53 -3.75 9.01
N TYR A 391 -3.29 -3.47 8.61
CA TYR A 391 -2.29 -4.51 8.32
C TYR A 391 -2.10 -5.45 9.51
N LEU A 392 -1.91 -4.89 10.71
CA LEU A 392 -1.79 -5.68 11.94
C LEU A 392 -3.08 -6.42 12.30
N ALA A 393 -4.26 -5.86 12.02
CA ALA A 393 -5.53 -6.55 12.24
C ALA A 393 -5.69 -7.78 11.34
N PHE A 394 -5.12 -7.76 10.12
CA PHE A 394 -5.17 -8.88 9.17
C PHE A 394 -4.02 -9.89 9.35
N LEU A 395 -2.94 -9.52 10.03
CA LEU A 395 -1.79 -10.39 10.26
C LEU A 395 -2.16 -11.73 10.96
N PRO A 396 -3.03 -11.77 12.00
CA PRO A 396 -3.51 -13.02 12.58
C PRO A 396 -4.29 -13.90 11.59
N ILE A 397 -5.05 -13.30 10.66
CA ILE A 397 -5.79 -14.07 9.66
C ILE A 397 -4.82 -14.80 8.75
N ALA A 398 -3.82 -14.09 8.21
CA ALA A 398 -2.77 -14.71 7.40
C ALA A 398 -2.04 -15.81 8.20
N TYR A 399 -1.60 -15.51 9.42
CA TYR A 399 -0.87 -16.46 10.27
C TYR A 399 -1.66 -17.73 10.62
N PHE A 400 -2.93 -17.60 11.03
CA PHE A 400 -3.70 -18.73 11.56
C PHE A 400 -4.59 -19.43 10.52
N LYS A 401 -4.94 -18.78 9.41
CA LYS A 401 -5.94 -19.30 8.46
C LYS A 401 -5.35 -19.76 7.13
N THR A 402 -4.29 -19.13 6.64
CA THR A 402 -3.79 -19.39 5.28
C THR A 402 -3.40 -20.85 5.05
N GLU A 403 -2.56 -21.44 5.91
CA GLU A 403 -2.18 -22.85 5.79
C GLU A 403 -3.40 -23.79 5.80
N LYS A 404 -4.41 -23.47 6.63
CA LYS A 404 -5.65 -24.24 6.69
C LYS A 404 -6.47 -24.12 5.40
N TRP A 405 -6.60 -22.92 4.84
CA TRP A 405 -7.30 -22.69 3.57
C TRP A 405 -6.61 -23.42 2.42
N ILE A 406 -5.28 -23.32 2.33
CA ILE A 406 -4.47 -24.03 1.34
C ILE A 406 -4.69 -25.54 1.43
N ASN A 407 -4.59 -26.12 2.63
CA ASN A 407 -4.78 -27.55 2.83
C ASN A 407 -6.21 -27.99 2.48
N MET A 408 -7.22 -27.15 2.75
CA MET A 408 -8.60 -27.40 2.33
C MET A 408 -8.76 -27.39 0.81
N ILE A 409 -8.10 -26.45 0.12
CA ILE A 409 -8.09 -26.38 -1.35
C ILE A 409 -7.43 -27.63 -1.93
N PHE A 410 -6.22 -27.99 -1.47
CA PHE A 410 -5.54 -29.21 -1.92
C PHE A 410 -6.36 -30.47 -1.66
N PHE A 411 -7.02 -30.56 -0.51
CA PHE A 411 -7.90 -31.67 -0.20
C PHE A 411 -9.12 -31.73 -1.14
N LYS A 412 -9.70 -30.57 -1.49
CA LYS A 412 -10.84 -30.51 -2.41
C LYS A 412 -10.44 -31.08 -3.78
N PHE A 413 -9.27 -30.71 -4.29
CA PHE A 413 -8.81 -31.05 -5.64
C PHE A 413 -7.94 -32.31 -5.75
N SER A 414 -7.47 -32.89 -4.64
CA SER A 414 -6.71 -34.15 -4.70
C SER A 414 -7.62 -35.34 -5.02
N LYS A 415 -7.14 -36.18 -5.94
CA LYS A 415 -7.75 -37.48 -6.28
C LYS A 415 -7.51 -38.51 -5.17
N ASN A 416 -6.32 -38.52 -4.59
CA ASN A 416 -5.89 -39.50 -3.58
C ASN A 416 -5.98 -38.88 -2.19
N LYS A 417 -7.20 -38.87 -1.63
CA LYS A 417 -7.47 -38.32 -0.31
C LYS A 417 -8.12 -39.34 0.63
N LYS A 418 -7.59 -39.41 1.84
CA LYS A 418 -8.14 -40.21 2.94
C LYS A 418 -8.20 -39.39 4.21
N ILE A 419 -9.05 -39.80 5.14
CA ILE A 419 -9.13 -39.18 6.47
C ILE A 419 -8.65 -40.21 7.49
N LEU A 420 -7.67 -39.81 8.30
CA LEU A 420 -7.19 -40.62 9.44
C LEU A 420 -7.77 -40.04 10.73
N ILE A 421 -8.37 -40.90 11.55
CA ILE A 421 -8.82 -40.56 12.88
C ILE A 421 -7.94 -41.31 13.86
N ILE A 422 -7.02 -40.59 14.51
CA ILE A 422 -6.05 -41.19 15.42
C ILE A 422 -6.47 -40.89 16.86
N SER A 423 -6.74 -41.94 17.63
CA SER A 423 -7.10 -41.86 19.04
C SER A 423 -5.85 -41.89 19.92
N LYS A 424 -5.44 -40.74 20.46
CA LYS A 424 -4.42 -40.65 21.52
C LYS A 424 -5.08 -40.64 22.89
N SER A 425 -4.32 -40.95 23.95
CA SER A 425 -4.80 -41.11 25.35
C SER A 425 -5.99 -40.21 25.72
N ASN A 426 -5.82 -38.88 25.64
CA ASN A 426 -6.88 -37.91 25.98
C ASN A 426 -7.43 -37.10 24.79
N LYS A 427 -6.95 -37.34 23.57
CA LYS A 427 -7.26 -36.51 22.39
C LYS A 427 -7.50 -37.36 21.15
N ILE A 428 -8.47 -36.97 20.34
CA ILE A 428 -8.66 -37.49 18.98
C ILE A 428 -8.06 -36.48 17.99
N GLU A 429 -7.09 -36.93 17.20
CA GLU A 429 -6.49 -36.19 16.11
C GLU A 429 -7.17 -36.57 14.81
N PHE A 430 -7.72 -35.58 14.12
CA PHE A 430 -8.29 -35.75 12.78
C PHE A 430 -7.26 -35.25 11.78
N LYS A 431 -6.77 -36.16 10.92
CA LYS A 431 -5.76 -35.88 9.90
C LYS A 431 -6.31 -36.19 8.52
N MET A 432 -5.82 -35.48 7.52
CA MET A 432 -6.08 -35.76 6.11
C MET A 432 -4.79 -36.26 5.49
N VAL A 433 -4.88 -37.30 4.67
CA VAL A 433 -3.78 -37.74 3.81
C VAL A 433 -4.06 -37.20 2.43
N ILE A 434 -3.15 -36.37 1.91
CA ILE A 434 -3.23 -35.77 0.58
C ILE A 434 -1.94 -36.14 -0.14
N ASN A 435 -2.01 -37.02 -1.14
CA ASN A 435 -0.83 -37.47 -1.89
C ASN A 435 0.32 -37.90 -0.93
N GLU A 436 0.02 -38.78 0.03
CA GLU A 436 0.95 -39.29 1.07
C GLU A 436 1.40 -38.28 2.14
N GLU A 437 1.05 -36.99 2.01
CA GLU A 437 1.27 -36.02 3.07
C GLU A 437 0.15 -36.06 4.12
N ILE A 438 0.53 -36.27 5.38
CA ILE A 438 -0.40 -36.25 6.52
C ILE A 438 -0.50 -34.82 7.07
N VAL A 439 -1.70 -34.24 6.99
CA VAL A 439 -2.01 -32.90 7.48
C VAL A 439 -2.97 -32.99 8.66
N LEU A 440 -2.55 -32.53 9.84
CA LEU A 440 -3.43 -32.40 11.00
C LEU A 440 -4.35 -31.19 10.81
N PHE A 441 -5.67 -31.39 10.81
CA PHE A 441 -6.62 -30.28 10.67
C PHE A 441 -7.40 -29.97 11.94
N LYS A 442 -7.54 -30.93 12.85
CA LYS A 442 -8.19 -30.68 14.14
C LYS A 442 -7.77 -31.68 15.20
N THR A 443 -7.67 -31.18 16.42
CA THR A 443 -7.55 -32.00 17.62
C THR A 443 -8.73 -31.70 18.54
N LYS A 444 -9.35 -32.74 19.11
CA LYS A 444 -10.40 -32.63 20.11
C LYS A 444 -10.07 -33.47 21.32
N ASN A 445 -10.32 -32.96 22.52
CA ASN A 445 -10.32 -33.81 23.71
C ASN A 445 -11.41 -34.88 23.56
N LYS A 446 -11.12 -36.09 24.03
CA LYS A 446 -12.09 -37.19 24.02
C LYS A 446 -13.39 -36.78 24.73
N GLY A 447 -14.51 -37.28 24.23
CA GLY A 447 -15.85 -36.98 24.75
C GLY A 447 -16.85 -36.59 23.66
N LYS A 448 -18.04 -36.15 24.07
CA LYS A 448 -19.20 -35.87 23.19
C LYS A 448 -18.87 -34.95 22.01
N LYS A 449 -18.00 -33.94 22.23
CA LYS A 449 -17.57 -33.00 21.18
C LYS A 449 -16.69 -33.65 20.11
N ALA A 450 -15.86 -34.64 20.46
CA ALA A 450 -15.03 -35.37 19.50
C ALA A 450 -15.88 -36.34 18.68
N PHE A 451 -16.79 -37.07 19.33
CA PHE A 451 -17.71 -38.00 18.64
C PHE A 451 -18.64 -37.26 17.66
N LYS A 452 -19.25 -36.14 18.09
CA LYS A 452 -20.07 -35.30 17.20
C LYS A 452 -19.26 -34.80 15.98
N TYR A 453 -17.96 -34.55 16.15
CA TYR A 453 -17.10 -34.12 15.06
C TYR A 453 -16.71 -35.27 14.12
N GLU A 454 -16.42 -36.44 14.66
CA GLU A 454 -16.21 -37.67 13.88
C GLU A 454 -17.44 -38.00 13.03
N TYR A 455 -18.63 -38.00 13.64
CA TYR A 455 -19.88 -38.23 12.91
C TYR A 455 -20.06 -37.20 11.77
N LYS A 456 -19.84 -35.90 12.05
CA LYS A 456 -19.91 -34.84 11.03
C LYS A 456 -18.91 -35.04 9.88
N ILE A 457 -17.75 -35.60 10.15
CA ILE A 457 -16.75 -35.92 9.12
C ILE A 457 -17.22 -37.10 8.27
N ARG A 458 -17.68 -38.19 8.90
CA ARG A 458 -18.19 -39.37 8.21
C ARG A 458 -19.36 -39.04 7.29
N THR A 459 -20.28 -38.20 7.74
CA THR A 459 -21.41 -37.77 6.92
C THR A 459 -20.99 -36.83 5.79
N LYS A 460 -20.12 -35.85 6.06
CA LYS A 460 -19.67 -34.90 5.04
C LYS A 460 -18.77 -35.55 3.97
N TYR A 461 -18.04 -36.60 4.33
CA TYR A 461 -17.04 -37.25 3.48
C TYR A 461 -17.32 -38.75 3.35
N SER A 462 -18.58 -39.11 3.11
CA SER A 462 -19.04 -40.51 2.98
C SER A 462 -18.27 -41.31 1.93
N ASN A 463 -17.82 -40.65 0.87
CA ASN A 463 -17.14 -41.28 -0.27
C ASN A 463 -15.62 -41.42 -0.06
N LEU A 464 -15.10 -41.03 1.10
CA LEU A 464 -13.67 -41.12 1.41
C LEU A 464 -13.38 -42.28 2.34
N ILE A 465 -12.21 -42.87 2.16
CA ILE A 465 -11.70 -43.90 3.07
C ILE A 465 -11.36 -43.23 4.40
N ILE A 466 -12.01 -43.69 5.47
CA ILE A 466 -11.80 -43.23 6.84
C ILE A 466 -11.13 -44.36 7.62
N GLU A 467 -9.83 -44.20 7.90
CA GLU A 467 -9.06 -45.17 8.68
C GLU A 467 -8.97 -44.69 10.13
N LYS A 468 -9.22 -45.58 11.09
CA LYS A 468 -9.18 -45.30 12.52
C LYS A 468 -7.99 -46.04 13.13
N HIS A 469 -7.14 -45.32 13.85
CA HIS A 469 -5.95 -45.85 14.53
C HIS A 469 -5.99 -45.57 16.03
#